data_AF-A0A5A8F3J4-F1
#
_entry.id   AF-A0A5A8F3J4-F1
#
_cell.length_a   1.000
_cell.length_b   1.000
_cell.length_c   1.000
_cell.angle_alpha   90.00
_cell.angle_beta   90.00
_cell.angle_gamma   90.00
#
_symmetry.space_group_name_H-M   'P 1'
#
loop_
_entity.id
_entity.type
_entity.pdbx_description
1 polymer ?
#
loop_
_entity_poly.entity_id
_entity_poly.type
_entity_poly.pdbx_seq_one_letter_code
_entity_poly.pdbx_strand_id
1 'polypeptide(L)'
;MDIKNSVEYKKCIFLASRRAMLENELLLKEFVQEFVPKNYTLDEIKEFNIFLEKIYDNDLFDVIFGIKPAEYYSNKYPGRFLTDIENFAFENNRILKIKNKIKSE
;
A
#
# COMPACT_ATOMS: atom_id res chain seq x y z
N MET A 1 15.88 -3.83 -17.36
CA MET A 1 16.31 -4.07 -15.97
C MET A 1 15.11 -4.59 -15.21
N ASP A 2 15.22 -5.74 -14.55
CA ASP A 2 14.09 -6.30 -13.80
C ASP A 2 13.92 -5.53 -12.48
N ILE A 3 12.88 -4.71 -12.40
CA ILE A 3 12.54 -3.90 -11.21
C ILE A 3 12.46 -4.78 -9.97
N LYS A 4 11.99 -6.04 -10.08
CA LYS A 4 11.83 -6.94 -8.92
C LYS A 4 13.16 -7.33 -8.27
N ASN A 5 14.25 -7.24 -9.02
CA ASN A 5 15.59 -7.55 -8.51
C ASN A 5 16.31 -6.34 -7.89
N SER A 6 15.75 -5.13 -8.04
CA SER A 6 16.31 -3.90 -7.48
C SER A 6 16.28 -3.90 -5.94
N VAL A 7 17.22 -3.15 -5.34
CA VAL A 7 17.28 -2.97 -3.88
C VAL A 7 16.06 -2.19 -3.40
N GLU A 8 15.62 -1.21 -4.19
CA GLU A 8 14.49 -0.34 -3.95
C GLU A 8 13.18 -1.13 -3.87
N TYR A 9 12.95 -2.07 -4.79
CA TYR A 9 11.77 -2.93 -4.77
C TYR A 9 11.79 -3.89 -3.57
N LYS A 10 12.95 -4.49 -3.25
CA LYS A 10 13.09 -5.35 -2.07
C LYS A 10 12.82 -4.58 -0.78
N LYS A 11 13.29 -3.33 -0.68
CA LYS A 11 12.96 -2.42 0.43
C LYS A 11 11.46 -2.15 0.51
N CYS A 12 10.81 -1.94 -0.63
CA CYS A 12 9.37 -1.72 -0.70
C CYS A 12 8.57 -2.91 -0.15
N ILE A 13 8.92 -4.14 -0.57
CA ILE A 13 8.32 -5.37 -0.03
C ILE A 13 8.52 -5.46 1.49
N PHE A 14 9.73 -5.18 1.97
CA PHE A 14 10.04 -5.22 3.39
C PHE A 14 9.22 -4.21 4.20
N LEU A 15 9.10 -2.96 3.73
CA LEU A 15 8.32 -1.92 4.39
C LEU A 15 6.82 -2.24 4.38
N ALA A 16 6.29 -2.76 3.28
CA ALA A 16 4.91 -3.25 3.19
C ALA A 16 4.64 -4.40 4.17
N SER A 17 5.64 -5.23 4.45
CA SER A 17 5.54 -6.38 5.36
C SER A 17 5.71 -6.03 6.84
N ARG A 18 6.01 -4.78 7.19
CA ARG A 18 6.34 -4.34 8.56
C ARG A 18 5.27 -3.43 9.17
N ARG A 19 4.02 -3.66 8.81
CA ARG A 19 2.88 -2.91 9.36
C ARG A 19 2.46 -3.46 10.72
N ALA A 20 2.00 -2.58 11.60
CA ALA A 20 1.48 -2.98 12.90
C ALA A 20 0.08 -3.63 12.81
N MET A 21 -0.66 -3.31 11.74
CA MET A 21 -1.98 -3.86 11.46
C MET A 21 -1.89 -4.92 10.36
N LEU A 22 -2.48 -6.09 10.62
CA LEU A 22 -2.45 -7.23 9.69
C LEU A 22 -3.15 -6.89 8.37
N GLU A 23 -4.26 -6.17 8.43
CA GLU A 23 -5.03 -5.72 7.28
C GLU A 23 -4.18 -4.87 6.32
N ASN A 24 -3.42 -3.92 6.88
CA ASN A 24 -2.53 -3.05 6.14
C ASN A 24 -1.38 -3.85 5.53
N GLU A 25 -0.78 -4.77 6.29
CA GLU A 25 0.28 -5.66 5.80
C GLU A 25 -0.20 -6.48 4.59
N LEU A 26 -1.35 -7.16 4.74
CA LEU A 26 -1.88 -8.05 3.71
C LEU A 26 -2.17 -7.30 2.41
N LEU A 27 -2.85 -6.16 2.49
CA LEU A 27 -3.14 -5.36 1.30
C LEU A 27 -1.86 -4.80 0.68
N LEU A 28 -0.97 -4.20 1.48
CA LEU A 28 0.23 -3.57 0.92
C LEU A 28 1.18 -4.59 0.29
N LYS A 29 1.32 -5.79 0.86
CA LYS A 29 2.09 -6.87 0.22
C LYS A 29 1.55 -7.20 -1.16
N GLU A 30 0.23 -7.35 -1.28
CA GLU A 30 -0.44 -7.63 -2.55
C GLU A 30 -0.27 -6.48 -3.54
N PHE A 31 -0.45 -5.23 -3.07
CA PHE A 31 -0.23 -4.01 -3.85
C PHE A 31 1.20 -3.94 -4.40
N VAL A 32 2.21 -4.16 -3.55
CA VAL A 32 3.62 -4.10 -3.98
C VAL A 32 3.95 -5.23 -4.95
N GLN A 33 3.34 -6.41 -4.81
CA GLN A 33 3.62 -7.54 -5.71
C GLN A 33 2.93 -7.41 -7.07
N GLU A 34 1.71 -6.86 -7.10
CA GLU A 34 0.86 -6.85 -8.30
C GLU A 34 0.84 -5.52 -9.05
N PHE A 35 0.86 -4.40 -8.32
CA PHE A 35 0.66 -3.06 -8.88
C PHE A 35 1.99 -2.33 -9.11
N VAL A 36 2.82 -2.22 -8.07
CA VAL A 36 4.08 -1.45 -8.13
C VAL A 36 4.99 -1.82 -9.30
N PRO A 37 5.32 -3.10 -9.61
CA PRO A 37 6.26 -3.42 -10.67
C PRO A 37 5.72 -3.18 -12.08
N LYS A 38 4.40 -2.95 -12.22
CA LYS A 38 3.74 -2.67 -13.49
C LYS A 38 3.53 -1.17 -13.71
N ASN A 39 3.36 -0.41 -12.63
CA ASN A 39 2.94 0.98 -12.70
C ASN A 39 4.00 1.98 -12.25
N TYR A 40 4.99 1.57 -11.45
CA TYR A 40 6.02 2.49 -10.95
C TYR A 40 7.36 2.27 -11.63
N THR A 41 8.00 3.38 -11.97
CA THR A 41 9.42 3.47 -12.31
C THR A 41 10.29 3.29 -11.06
N LEU A 42 11.59 3.09 -11.25
CA LEU A 42 12.52 2.93 -10.13
C LEU A 42 12.56 4.16 -9.21
N ASP A 43 12.46 5.36 -9.75
CA ASP A 43 12.47 6.59 -8.96
C ASP A 43 11.16 6.78 -8.18
N GLU A 44 10.02 6.39 -8.76
CA GLU A 44 8.75 6.36 -8.05
C GLU A 44 8.74 5.33 -6.91
N ILE A 45 9.44 4.19 -7.07
CA ILE A 45 9.62 3.22 -5.98
C ILE A 45 10.46 3.83 -4.85
N LYS A 46 11.48 4.64 -5.14
CA LYS A 46 12.25 5.34 -4.10
C LYS A 46 11.37 6.32 -3.33
N GLU A 47 10.57 7.10 -4.03
CA GLU A 47 9.62 8.03 -3.42
C GLU A 47 8.55 7.27 -2.61
N PHE A 48 8.09 6.13 -3.11
CA PHE A 48 7.13 5.28 -2.43
C PHE A 48 7.72 4.68 -1.15
N ASN A 49 9.00 4.27 -1.15
CA ASN A 49 9.68 3.83 0.06
C ASN A 49 9.71 4.93 1.14
N ILE A 50 9.97 6.19 0.76
CA ILE A 50 9.94 7.34 1.68
C ILE A 50 8.53 7.54 2.24
N PHE A 51 7.51 7.39 1.40
CA PHE A 51 6.12 7.44 1.83
C PHE A 51 5.78 6.32 2.82
N LEU A 52 6.17 5.08 2.53
CA LEU A 52 5.88 3.92 3.38
C LEU A 52 6.51 4.05 4.77
N GLU A 53 7.69 4.67 4.88
CA GLU A 53 8.36 4.96 6.16
C GLU A 53 7.66 6.04 7.00
N LYS A 54 6.88 6.92 6.37
CA LYS A 54 6.25 8.07 7.02
C LYS A 54 4.78 7.89 7.34
N ILE A 55 4.06 7.07 6.58
CA ILE A 55 2.62 6.88 6.77
C ILE A 55 2.33 6.11 8.06
N TYR A 56 1.42 6.64 8.88
CA TYR A 56 0.91 5.97 10.07
C TYR A 56 -0.09 4.87 9.70
N ASP A 57 -0.05 3.75 10.41
CA ASP A 57 -0.94 2.61 10.18
C ASP A 57 -2.43 2.97 10.34
N ASN A 58 -2.79 3.83 11.30
CA ASN A 58 -4.18 4.29 11.48
C ASN A 58 -4.69 5.08 10.26
N ASP A 59 -3.86 5.97 9.72
CA ASP A 59 -4.24 6.79 8.56
C ASP A 59 -4.37 5.90 7.30
N LEU A 60 -3.45 4.96 7.13
CA LEU A 60 -3.50 3.98 6.05
C LEU A 60 -4.74 3.07 6.16
N PHE A 61 -5.06 2.60 7.37
CA PHE A 61 -6.23 1.77 7.63
C PHE A 61 -7.52 2.51 7.25
N ASP A 62 -7.65 3.77 7.63
CA ASP A 62 -8.82 4.58 7.27
C ASP A 62 -9.06 4.62 5.75
N VAL A 63 -7.99 4.75 4.96
CA VAL A 63 -8.05 4.76 3.50
C VAL A 63 -8.38 3.38 2.95
N ILE A 64 -7.66 2.35 3.40
CA ILE A 64 -7.88 0.96 2.96
C ILE A 64 -9.32 0.51 3.25
N PHE A 65 -9.93 0.96 4.34
CA PHE A 65 -11.28 0.55 4.72
C PHE A 65 -12.39 1.48 4.22
N GLY A 66 -12.05 2.58 3.53
CA GLY A 66 -13.03 3.57 3.08
C GLY A 66 -13.69 4.37 4.19
N ILE A 67 -13.01 4.51 5.33
CA ILE A 67 -13.45 5.36 6.43
C ILE A 67 -13.18 6.82 6.09
N LYS A 68 -12.00 7.11 5.52
CA LYS A 68 -11.65 8.43 4.98
C LYS A 68 -11.00 8.29 3.60
N PRO A 69 -11.34 9.13 2.63
CA PRO A 69 -10.74 9.05 1.30
C PRO A 69 -9.26 9.48 1.33
N ALA A 70 -8.48 9.08 0.33
CA ALA A 70 -7.07 9.47 0.21
C ALA A 70 -6.87 11.00 0.28
N GLU A 71 -7.78 11.76 -0.34
CA GLU A 71 -7.76 13.23 -0.39
C GLU A 71 -7.78 13.88 1.01
N TYR A 72 -8.41 13.23 1.98
CA TYR A 72 -8.46 13.72 3.37
C TYR A 72 -7.06 13.91 3.97
N TYR A 73 -6.08 13.14 3.50
CA TYR A 73 -4.70 13.17 3.99
C TYR A 73 -3.72 13.86 3.03
N SER A 74 -4.23 14.60 2.04
CA SER A 74 -3.42 15.30 1.02
C SER A 74 -2.44 16.33 1.59
N ASN A 75 -2.72 16.88 2.77
CA ASN A 75 -1.82 17.80 3.49
C ASN A 75 -0.71 17.10 4.29
N LYS A 76 -0.79 15.77 4.47
CA LYS A 76 0.20 14.97 5.22
C LYS A 76 1.08 14.12 4.33
N TYR A 77 0.53 13.58 3.24
CA TYR A 77 1.21 12.60 2.40
C TYR A 77 1.07 12.93 0.91
N PRO A 78 1.96 12.40 0.05
CA PRO A 78 1.78 12.46 -1.39
C PRO A 78 0.46 11.79 -1.80
N GLY A 79 -0.49 12.59 -2.27
CA GLY A 79 -1.85 12.12 -2.58
C GLY A 79 -1.90 10.98 -3.59
N ARG A 80 -0.97 10.95 -4.57
CA ARG A 80 -0.93 9.90 -5.61
C ARG A 80 -0.84 8.49 -5.02
N PHE A 81 0.01 8.28 -4.01
CA PHE A 81 0.28 6.94 -3.47
C PHE A 81 -0.91 6.43 -2.66
N LEU A 82 -1.51 7.31 -1.86
CA LEU A 82 -2.74 6.97 -1.15
C LEU A 82 -3.89 6.70 -2.12
N THR A 83 -4.00 7.47 -3.20
CA THR A 83 -5.03 7.29 -4.22
C THR A 83 -4.85 5.93 -4.93
N ASP A 84 -3.62 5.56 -5.30
CA ASP A 84 -3.34 4.26 -5.91
C ASP A 84 -3.68 3.10 -4.97
N ILE A 85 -3.32 3.21 -3.68
CA ILE A 85 -3.64 2.21 -2.66
C ILE A 85 -5.15 2.12 -2.46
N GLU A 86 -5.84 3.25 -2.38
CA GLU A 86 -7.29 3.36 -2.25
C GLU A 86 -7.98 2.65 -3.40
N ASN A 87 -7.63 3.01 -4.63
CA ASN A 87 -8.17 2.40 -5.84
C ASN A 87 -7.92 0.88 -5.85
N PHE A 88 -6.70 0.45 -5.53
CA PHE A 88 -6.36 -0.96 -5.46
C PHE A 88 -7.16 -1.73 -4.40
N ALA A 89 -7.43 -1.11 -3.25
CA ALA A 89 -8.21 -1.73 -2.17
C ALA A 89 -9.68 -1.95 -2.58
N PHE A 90 -10.26 -0.99 -3.31
CA PHE A 90 -11.64 -1.07 -3.76
C PHE A 90 -11.82 -1.90 -5.03
N GLU A 91 -10.79 -2.01 -5.88
CA GLU A 91 -10.81 -2.90 -7.02
C GLU A 91 -11.12 -4.35 -6.60
N ASN A 92 -12.02 -5.01 -7.33
CA ASN A 92 -12.36 -6.43 -7.14
C ASN A 92 -12.79 -6.81 -5.72
N ASN A 93 -13.32 -5.87 -4.93
CA ASN A 93 -13.75 -6.08 -3.55
C ASN A 93 -12.63 -6.68 -2.66
N ARG A 94 -11.35 -6.32 -2.86
CA ARG A 94 -10.23 -6.89 -2.10
C ARG A 94 -10.38 -6.70 -0.59
N ILE A 95 -10.92 -5.58 -0.13
CA ILE A 95 -11.22 -5.32 1.29
C ILE A 95 -12.16 -6.39 1.89
N LEU A 96 -13.20 -6.79 1.15
CA LEU A 96 -14.11 -7.86 1.59
C LEU A 96 -13.38 -9.20 1.70
N LYS A 97 -12.46 -9.50 0.76
CA LYS A 97 -11.63 -10.70 0.82
C LYS A 97 -10.71 -10.70 2.03
N ILE A 98 -10.07 -9.57 2.33
CA ILE A 98 -9.20 -9.40 3.50
C ILE A 98 -10.02 -9.60 4.79
N LYS A 99 -11.19 -8.96 4.90
CA LYS A 99 -12.10 -9.15 6.05
C LYS A 99 -12.49 -10.61 6.24
N ASN A 100 -12.78 -11.33 5.17
CA ASN A 100 -13.16 -12.74 5.25
C ASN A 100 -11.99 -13.64 5.64
N LYS A 101 -10.78 -13.35 5.16
CA LYS A 101 -9.57 -14.12 5.48
C LYS A 101 -9.22 -14.01 6.97
N ILE A 102 -9.30 -12.80 7.54
CA ILE A 102 -9.00 -12.58 8.96
C ILE A 102 -10.04 -13.24 9.86
N LYS A 103 -11.31 -13.31 9.45
CA LYS A 103 -12.36 -14.00 10.22
C LYS A 103 -12.22 -15.53 10.23
N SER A 104 -11.44 -16.10 9.32
CA SER A 104 -11.26 -17.56 9.18
C SER A 104 -10.01 -18.11 9.90
N GLU A 105 -9.19 -17.24 10.49
CA GLU A 105 -8.01 -17.59 11.29
C GLU A 105 -8.29 -17.41 12.79
#